data_AF-A0AAQ0TJR2-F1
#
_entry.id   AF-A0AAQ0TJR2-F1
#
_cell.length_a   1.000
_cell.length_b   1.000
_cell.length_c   1.000
_cell.angle_alpha   90.00
_cell.angle_beta   90.00
_cell.angle_gamma   90.00
#
_symmetry.space_group_name_H-M   'P 1'
#
loop_
_entity.id
_entity.type
_entity.pdbx_description
1 polymer ?
#
loop_
_entity_poly.entity_id
_entity_poly.type
_entity_poly.pdbx_seq_one_letter_code
_entity_poly.pdbx_strand_id
1 'polypeptide(L)'
;MGRNSGSNRGTKDGGGDYKGKITNVGSLVEMTDPQMYKATKQAISRYHAVLGVRQREVKLADFPGAYGVHVTAGGASKAVYLNRTHFNQGAKAVGRAHSDNYTSGWSTRTNKPVAHTVTHELAHATWNEHLSGANQRAAGKEIRSLYRSWMRDKKKTGYGKYARTNVSEFWAETVTKAVHGKSDKYTRRVKAICKKYKL
;
A
#
# COMPACT_ATOMS: atom_id res chain seq x y z
N MET A 1 16.37 36.14 -3.05
CA MET A 1 15.69 35.06 -3.80
C MET A 1 16.56 33.82 -3.79
N GLY A 2 16.06 32.65 -3.36
CA GLY A 2 16.90 31.44 -3.42
C GLY A 2 16.40 30.21 -2.67
N ARG A 3 15.21 29.70 -3.03
CA ARG A 3 14.80 28.28 -2.96
C ARG A 3 14.85 27.57 -1.59
N ASN A 4 13.73 27.68 -0.86
CA ASN A 4 13.29 26.58 -0.01
C ASN A 4 12.39 25.65 -0.85
N SER A 5 12.96 24.59 -1.43
CA SER A 5 12.20 23.57 -2.16
C SER A 5 12.69 22.17 -1.83
N GLY A 6 12.57 21.79 -0.56
CA GLY A 6 12.54 20.38 -0.17
C GLY A 6 11.20 19.76 -0.57
N SER A 7 10.92 19.63 -1.87
CA SER A 7 9.77 18.83 -2.31
C SER A 7 10.06 17.38 -1.94
N ASN A 8 9.32 16.80 -1.01
CA ASN A 8 9.25 15.35 -0.80
C ASN A 8 8.83 14.71 -2.13
N ARG A 9 9.79 14.26 -2.94
CA ARG A 9 9.58 13.54 -4.22
C ARG A 9 9.27 12.06 -3.96
N GLY A 10 8.41 11.81 -2.99
CA GLY A 10 7.90 10.48 -2.67
C GLY A 10 6.44 10.34 -3.06
N THR A 11 5.98 9.10 -3.24
CA THR A 11 4.55 8.78 -3.25
C THR A 11 3.89 9.39 -2.05
N LYS A 12 2.70 9.92 -2.29
CA LYS A 12 1.80 10.39 -1.25
C LYS A 12 0.99 9.20 -0.71
N ASP A 13 1.51 7.98 -0.73
CA ASP A 13 0.76 6.87 -0.11
C ASP A 13 0.77 7.08 1.41
N GLY A 14 -0.38 6.85 2.02
CA GLY A 14 -0.62 7.19 3.40
C GLY A 14 -0.05 6.10 4.28
N GLY A 15 1.02 6.41 5.01
CA GLY A 15 1.52 5.47 6.01
C GLY A 15 0.44 5.13 7.04
N GLY A 16 0.62 4.02 7.77
CA GLY A 16 -0.35 3.49 8.74
C GLY A 16 -0.73 4.38 9.93
N ASP A 17 -0.30 5.65 9.94
CA ASP A 17 -0.46 6.66 11.00
C ASP A 17 -1.07 7.98 10.49
N TYR A 18 -1.84 7.97 9.40
CA TYR A 18 -2.45 9.21 8.88
C TYR A 18 -3.33 9.90 9.94
N LYS A 19 -2.96 11.13 10.31
CA LYS A 19 -3.66 11.97 11.31
C LYS A 19 -4.52 13.09 10.72
N GLY A 20 -4.58 13.20 9.38
CA GLY A 20 -5.35 14.24 8.72
C GLY A 20 -6.86 14.00 8.78
N LYS A 21 -7.63 15.06 8.55
CA LYS A 21 -9.09 14.98 8.52
C LYS A 21 -9.54 14.25 7.24
N ILE A 22 -10.36 13.21 7.42
CA ILE A 22 -11.02 12.48 6.33
C ILE A 22 -12.48 12.95 6.28
N THR A 23 -12.91 13.46 5.13
CA THR A 23 -14.27 13.98 4.90
C THR A 23 -14.90 13.36 3.66
N ASN A 24 -16.21 13.54 3.47
CA ASN A 24 -16.94 13.12 2.27
C ASN A 24 -16.71 11.65 1.90
N VAL A 25 -16.76 10.79 2.93
CA VAL A 25 -16.59 9.35 2.78
C VAL A 25 -17.74 8.81 1.94
N GLY A 26 -17.39 8.12 0.86
CA GLY A 26 -18.31 7.57 -0.12
C GLY A 26 -17.91 6.17 -0.58
N SER A 27 -18.80 5.56 -1.35
CA SER A 27 -18.56 4.25 -1.96
C SER A 27 -17.64 4.36 -3.16
N LEU A 28 -16.95 3.27 -3.51
CA LEU A 28 -16.15 3.20 -4.74
C LEU A 28 -16.99 3.45 -6.01
N VAL A 29 -18.30 3.21 -5.97
CA VAL A 29 -19.19 3.47 -7.12
C VAL A 29 -19.31 4.95 -7.48
N GLU A 30 -18.90 5.84 -6.58
CA GLU A 30 -18.85 7.29 -6.82
C GLU A 30 -17.58 7.71 -7.60
N MET A 31 -16.71 6.76 -7.95
CA MET A 31 -15.55 7.03 -8.82
C MET A 31 -16.05 7.38 -10.21
N THR A 32 -15.64 8.54 -10.72
CA THR A 32 -16.20 9.07 -11.98
C THR A 32 -15.54 8.47 -13.21
N ASP A 33 -14.32 7.94 -13.10
CA ASP A 33 -13.62 7.27 -14.19
C ASP A 33 -13.91 5.75 -14.18
N PRO A 34 -14.59 5.21 -15.21
CA PRO A 34 -14.96 3.79 -15.24
C PRO A 34 -13.76 2.84 -15.35
N GLN A 35 -12.68 3.27 -16.01
CA GLN A 35 -11.47 2.45 -16.15
C GLN A 35 -10.74 2.36 -14.81
N MET A 36 -10.67 3.46 -14.07
CA MET A 36 -10.09 3.51 -12.74
C MET A 36 -10.93 2.73 -11.74
N TYR A 37 -12.26 2.82 -11.83
CA TYR A 37 -13.17 2.01 -11.00
C TYR A 37 -12.91 0.52 -11.22
N LYS A 38 -12.89 0.09 -12.49
CA LYS A 38 -12.59 -1.29 -12.88
C LYS A 38 -11.20 -1.72 -12.38
N ALA A 39 -10.17 -0.90 -12.58
CA ALA A 39 -8.80 -1.20 -12.14
C ALA A 39 -8.70 -1.33 -10.61
N THR A 40 -9.39 -0.47 -9.87
CA THR A 40 -9.47 -0.51 -8.40
C THR A 40 -10.10 -1.81 -7.92
N LYS A 41 -11.26 -2.19 -8.49
CA LYS A 41 -11.94 -3.45 -8.16
C LYS A 41 -11.08 -4.67 -8.51
N GLN A 42 -10.39 -4.64 -9.64
CA GLN A 42 -9.45 -5.70 -10.04
C GLN A 42 -8.25 -5.79 -9.09
N ALA A 43 -7.71 -4.66 -8.63
CA ALA A 43 -6.63 -4.65 -7.64
C ALA A 43 -7.06 -5.32 -6.32
N ILE A 44 -8.24 -4.96 -5.81
CA ILE A 44 -8.84 -5.58 -4.61
C ILE A 44 -9.03 -7.09 -4.81
N SER A 45 -9.64 -7.50 -5.92
CA SER A 45 -9.89 -8.92 -6.21
C SER A 45 -8.59 -9.71 -6.33
N ARG A 46 -7.58 -9.16 -7.02
CA ARG A 46 -6.27 -9.81 -7.17
C ARG A 46 -5.54 -9.91 -5.83
N TYR A 47 -5.62 -8.88 -4.99
CA TYR A 47 -5.07 -8.90 -3.64
C TYR A 47 -5.64 -10.09 -2.84
N HIS A 48 -6.97 -10.25 -2.83
CA HIS A 48 -7.64 -11.37 -2.16
C HIS A 48 -7.21 -12.72 -2.74
N ALA A 49 -7.18 -12.85 -4.07
CA ALA A 49 -6.82 -14.10 -4.73
C ALA A 49 -5.36 -14.53 -4.44
N VAL A 50 -4.43 -13.57 -4.40
CA VAL A 50 -3.00 -13.86 -4.24
C VAL A 50 -2.62 -14.13 -2.77
N LEU A 51 -3.24 -13.41 -1.82
CA LEU A 51 -2.87 -13.52 -0.41
C LEU A 51 -3.81 -14.41 0.41
N GLY A 52 -5.00 -14.74 -0.12
CA GLY A 52 -6.03 -15.51 0.61
C GLY A 52 -6.70 -14.71 1.73
N VAL A 53 -6.62 -13.38 1.69
CA VAL A 53 -7.12 -12.47 2.71
C VAL A 53 -8.40 -11.78 2.24
N ARG A 54 -9.29 -11.37 3.15
CA ARG A 54 -10.56 -10.70 2.80
C ARG A 54 -10.65 -9.33 3.47
N GLN A 55 -9.97 -8.35 2.88
CA GLN A 55 -10.14 -6.95 3.30
C GLN A 55 -11.25 -6.28 2.47
N ARG A 56 -12.31 -5.80 3.12
CA ARG A 56 -13.55 -5.38 2.44
C ARG A 56 -13.85 -3.89 2.53
N GLU A 57 -13.32 -3.20 3.54
CA GLU A 57 -13.62 -1.78 3.74
C GLU A 57 -12.68 -0.90 2.93
N VAL A 58 -12.96 -0.75 1.63
CA VAL A 58 -12.29 0.22 0.75
C VAL A 58 -13.31 1.25 0.32
N LYS A 59 -13.04 2.53 0.62
CA LYS A 59 -13.95 3.67 0.41
C LYS A 59 -13.25 4.78 -0.37
N LEU A 60 -14.02 5.67 -0.98
CA LEU A 60 -13.53 6.95 -1.47
C LEU A 60 -13.68 8.00 -0.37
N ALA A 61 -12.75 8.95 -0.31
CA ALA A 61 -12.89 10.09 0.59
C ALA A 61 -12.03 11.28 0.12
N ASP A 62 -12.27 12.43 0.74
CA ASP A 62 -11.50 13.64 0.54
C ASP A 62 -10.56 13.84 1.72
N PHE A 63 -9.26 13.96 1.42
CA PHE A 63 -8.22 14.21 2.40
C PHE A 63 -6.96 14.77 1.71
N PRO A 64 -6.17 15.67 2.34
CA PRO A 64 -4.99 16.23 1.73
C PRO A 64 -3.76 15.33 1.91
N GLY A 65 -2.76 15.55 1.04
CA GLY A 65 -1.40 15.07 1.25
C GLY A 65 -1.16 13.59 0.96
N ALA A 66 -2.22 12.79 0.73
CA ALA A 66 -2.12 11.38 0.44
C ALA A 66 -2.98 10.90 -0.77
N TYR A 67 -2.55 9.83 -1.46
CA TYR A 67 -3.29 9.14 -2.53
C TYR A 67 -4.23 8.07 -1.99
N GLY A 68 -3.83 7.40 -0.92
CA GLY A 68 -4.64 6.46 -0.16
C GLY A 68 -4.19 6.50 1.29
N VAL A 69 -5.04 6.08 2.23
CA VAL A 69 -4.68 5.92 3.64
C VAL A 69 -5.40 4.70 4.21
N HIS A 70 -4.69 3.89 4.97
CA HIS A 70 -5.30 2.93 5.89
C HIS A 70 -5.48 3.55 7.28
N VAL A 71 -6.65 3.32 7.90
CA VAL A 71 -6.94 3.77 9.26
C VAL A 71 -7.04 2.57 10.20
N THR A 72 -6.26 2.65 11.29
CA THR A 72 -6.34 1.75 12.44
C THR A 72 -7.09 2.44 13.58
N ALA A 73 -8.02 1.74 14.22
CA ALA A 73 -8.76 2.25 15.38
C ALA A 73 -8.87 1.15 16.44
N GLY A 74 -8.52 1.47 17.70
CA GLY A 74 -8.54 0.49 18.80
C GLY A 74 -7.63 -0.72 18.58
N GLY A 75 -6.59 -0.58 17.74
CA GLY A 75 -5.72 -1.69 17.34
C GLY A 75 -6.34 -2.66 16.33
N ALA A 76 -7.46 -2.31 15.71
CA ALA A 76 -8.08 -3.06 14.62
C ALA A 76 -8.05 -2.25 13.32
N SER A 77 -8.02 -2.95 12.18
CA SER A 77 -8.16 -2.32 10.87
C SER A 77 -9.59 -1.77 10.75
N LYS A 78 -9.72 -0.47 10.51
CA LYS A 78 -11.02 0.18 10.29
C LYS A 78 -11.40 0.21 8.82
N ALA A 79 -10.65 0.96 8.01
CA ALA A 79 -10.93 1.09 6.59
C ALA A 79 -9.71 1.59 5.80
N VAL A 80 -9.71 1.31 4.50
CA VAL A 80 -8.87 1.95 3.49
C VAL A 80 -9.66 3.05 2.82
N TYR A 81 -9.10 4.24 2.75
CA TYR A 81 -9.66 5.37 2.03
C TYR A 81 -8.78 5.72 0.84
N LEU A 82 -9.37 5.79 -0.34
CA LEU A 82 -8.71 6.22 -1.57
C LEU A 82 -9.09 7.68 -1.84
N ASN A 83 -8.10 8.49 -2.20
CA ASN A 83 -8.30 9.92 -2.42
C ASN A 83 -9.14 10.15 -3.68
N ARG A 84 -10.34 10.72 -3.51
CA ARG A 84 -11.28 10.96 -4.60
C ARG A 84 -10.67 11.79 -5.71
N THR A 85 -10.03 12.91 -5.38
CA THR A 85 -9.39 13.80 -6.36
C THR A 85 -8.31 13.09 -7.15
N HIS A 86 -7.47 12.27 -6.51
CA HIS A 86 -6.41 11.54 -7.20
C HIS A 86 -6.97 10.44 -8.12
N PHE A 87 -7.89 9.61 -7.61
CA PHE A 87 -8.43 8.49 -8.36
C PHE A 87 -9.35 8.94 -9.51
N ASN A 88 -9.99 10.10 -9.39
CA ASN A 88 -10.78 10.69 -10.48
C ASN A 88 -9.92 11.35 -11.58
N GLN A 89 -8.59 11.41 -11.45
CA GLN A 89 -7.69 11.79 -12.56
C GLN A 89 -7.63 10.72 -13.66
N GLY A 90 -8.16 9.52 -13.39
CA GLY A 90 -8.23 8.41 -14.32
C GLY A 90 -7.00 7.51 -14.34
N ALA A 91 -7.18 6.29 -14.86
CA ALA A 91 -6.19 5.22 -14.76
C ALA A 91 -4.83 5.58 -15.40
N LYS A 92 -4.83 6.36 -16.49
CA LYS A 92 -3.61 6.80 -17.15
C LYS A 92 -2.77 7.75 -16.27
N ALA A 93 -3.41 8.72 -15.64
CA ALA A 93 -2.74 9.70 -14.79
C ALA A 93 -2.19 9.05 -13.51
N VAL A 94 -3.01 8.24 -12.84
CA VAL A 94 -2.60 7.45 -11.67
C VAL A 94 -1.45 6.50 -12.03
N GLY A 95 -1.56 5.78 -13.14
CA GLY A 95 -0.53 4.88 -13.64
C GLY A 95 0.79 5.59 -13.94
N ARG A 96 0.73 6.79 -14.54
CA ARG A 96 1.91 7.63 -14.79
C ARG A 96 2.57 8.07 -13.49
N ALA A 97 1.79 8.59 -12.53
CA ALA A 97 2.31 9.04 -11.25
C ALA A 97 3.11 7.94 -10.52
N HIS A 98 2.62 6.70 -10.51
CA HIS A 98 3.37 5.59 -9.91
C HIS A 98 4.56 5.13 -10.77
N SER A 99 4.44 5.18 -12.10
CA SER A 99 5.56 4.86 -12.99
C SER A 99 6.74 5.82 -12.79
N ASP A 100 6.45 7.12 -12.60
CA ASP A 100 7.45 8.14 -12.29
C ASP A 100 8.15 7.84 -10.95
N ASN A 101 7.40 7.36 -9.94
CA ASN A 101 7.96 6.91 -8.66
C ASN A 101 8.81 5.63 -8.76
N TYR A 102 8.51 4.75 -9.71
CA TYR A 102 9.36 3.58 -9.99
C TYR A 102 10.66 3.96 -10.69
N THR A 103 10.61 5.02 -11.51
CA THR A 103 11.78 5.55 -12.22
C THR A 103 12.70 6.32 -11.26
N SER A 104 12.13 7.09 -10.32
CA SER A 104 12.89 7.78 -9.27
C SER A 104 13.51 6.84 -8.23
N GLY A 105 13.09 5.57 -8.22
CA GLY A 105 13.48 4.57 -7.22
C GLY A 105 12.81 4.80 -5.86
N TRP A 106 11.78 5.65 -5.79
CA TRP A 106 11.06 5.88 -4.55
C TRP A 106 10.17 4.69 -4.17
N SER A 107 9.32 4.22 -5.08
CA SER A 107 8.39 3.11 -4.84
C SER A 107 8.87 1.79 -5.43
N THR A 108 8.37 0.71 -4.86
CA THR A 108 8.64 -0.66 -5.30
C THR A 108 8.00 -0.92 -6.65
N ARG A 109 8.83 -1.36 -7.61
CA ARG A 109 8.42 -1.52 -9.00
C ARG A 109 7.48 -2.71 -9.15
N THR A 110 6.35 -2.49 -9.81
CA THR A 110 5.38 -3.53 -10.17
C THR A 110 5.01 -3.45 -11.64
N ASN A 111 4.33 -4.47 -12.16
CA ASN A 111 3.81 -4.48 -13.52
C ASN A 111 2.43 -3.82 -13.64
N LYS A 112 1.86 -3.32 -12.52
CA LYS A 112 0.52 -2.74 -12.45
C LYS A 112 0.54 -1.46 -11.61
N PRO A 113 1.14 -0.36 -12.11
CA PRO A 113 1.26 0.90 -11.37
C PRO A 113 -0.08 1.47 -10.90
N VAL A 114 -1.14 1.34 -11.70
CA VAL A 114 -2.50 1.79 -11.36
C VAL A 114 -3.06 1.10 -10.10
N ALA A 115 -2.60 -0.12 -9.80
CA ALA A 115 -3.05 -0.89 -8.65
C ALA A 115 -2.22 -0.64 -7.38
N HIS A 116 -1.16 0.17 -7.46
CA HIS A 116 -0.13 0.27 -6.43
C HIS A 116 -0.69 0.79 -5.11
N THR A 117 -1.24 2.02 -5.06
CA THR A 117 -1.83 2.59 -3.85
C THR A 117 -2.89 1.66 -3.25
N VAL A 118 -3.83 1.15 -4.06
CA VAL A 118 -4.89 0.26 -3.56
C VAL A 118 -4.31 -0.96 -2.85
N THR A 119 -3.29 -1.58 -3.44
CA THR A 119 -2.67 -2.79 -2.88
C THR A 119 -1.80 -2.48 -1.66
N HIS A 120 -1.12 -1.33 -1.69
CA HIS A 120 -0.29 -0.83 -0.60
C HIS A 120 -1.16 -0.58 0.64
N GLU A 121 -2.27 0.15 0.50
CA GLU A 121 -3.16 0.42 1.63
C GLU A 121 -3.88 -0.83 2.13
N LEU A 122 -4.27 -1.74 1.24
CA LEU A 122 -4.82 -3.04 1.64
C LEU A 122 -3.81 -3.87 2.44
N ALA A 123 -2.52 -3.76 2.12
CA ALA A 123 -1.47 -4.44 2.85
C ALA A 123 -1.34 -3.91 4.28
N HIS A 124 -1.34 -2.58 4.47
CA HIS A 124 -1.43 -1.95 5.80
C HIS A 124 -2.67 -2.43 6.57
N ALA A 125 -3.77 -2.63 5.86
CA ALA A 125 -5.02 -3.10 6.44
C ALA A 125 -5.00 -4.56 6.89
N THR A 126 -4.12 -5.39 6.33
CA THR A 126 -3.89 -6.76 6.82
C THR A 126 -2.87 -6.82 7.94
N TRP A 127 -1.85 -5.96 7.86
CA TRP A 127 -0.85 -5.83 8.90
C TRP A 127 -0.18 -4.46 8.86
N ASN A 128 -0.11 -3.84 10.04
CA ASN A 128 0.79 -2.74 10.34
C ASN A 128 1.19 -2.85 11.83
N GLU A 129 2.14 -2.05 12.30
CA GLU A 129 2.63 -2.11 13.69
C GLU A 129 1.59 -1.79 14.76
N HIS A 130 0.50 -1.11 14.39
CA HIS A 130 -0.54 -0.67 15.31
C HIS A 130 -1.68 -1.67 15.45
N LEU A 131 -1.75 -2.71 14.60
CA LEU A 131 -2.72 -3.78 14.74
C LEU A 131 -2.36 -4.70 15.91
N SER A 132 -3.32 -4.89 16.82
CA SER A 132 -3.12 -5.52 18.12
C SER A 132 -3.74 -6.92 18.25
N GLY A 133 -4.41 -7.41 17.19
CA GLY A 133 -4.98 -8.76 17.17
C GLY A 133 -3.91 -9.86 17.36
N ALA A 134 -4.31 -11.00 17.92
CA ALA A 134 -3.37 -12.07 18.28
C ALA A 134 -2.54 -12.54 17.08
N ASN A 135 -3.17 -12.72 15.91
CA ASN A 135 -2.50 -13.10 14.68
C ASN A 135 -1.54 -12.01 14.17
N GLN A 136 -1.94 -10.74 14.24
CA GLN A 136 -1.11 -9.61 13.81
C GLN A 136 0.13 -9.45 14.72
N ARG A 137 -0.03 -9.62 16.03
CA ARG A 137 1.10 -9.63 16.98
C ARG A 137 2.06 -10.78 16.71
N ALA A 138 1.53 -11.98 16.46
CA ALA A 138 2.33 -13.17 16.16
C ALA A 138 3.07 -13.03 14.82
N ALA A 139 2.37 -12.58 13.77
CA ALA A 139 2.96 -12.28 12.46
C ALA A 139 4.03 -11.20 12.55
N GLY A 140 3.82 -10.18 13.38
CA GLY A 140 4.74 -9.07 13.56
C GLY A 140 6.16 -9.50 13.96
N LYS A 141 6.31 -10.60 14.70
CA LYS A 141 7.63 -11.17 15.02
C LYS A 141 8.37 -11.64 13.75
N GLU A 142 7.68 -12.38 12.89
CA GLU A 142 8.25 -12.86 11.62
C GLU A 142 8.47 -11.72 10.62
N ILE A 143 7.55 -10.75 10.56
CA ILE A 143 7.64 -9.60 9.66
C ILE A 143 8.85 -8.72 10.05
N ARG A 144 9.07 -8.44 11.34
CA ARG A 144 10.26 -7.71 11.80
C ARG A 144 11.56 -8.48 11.50
N SER A 145 11.56 -9.80 11.63
CA SER A 145 12.73 -10.62 11.25
C SER A 145 13.00 -10.57 9.74
N LEU A 146 11.94 -10.65 8.93
CA LEU A 146 12.01 -10.53 7.48
C LEU A 146 12.54 -9.16 7.07
N TYR A 147 12.04 -8.08 7.68
CA TYR A 147 12.48 -6.72 7.44
C TYR A 147 13.97 -6.52 7.72
N ARG A 148 14.46 -6.99 8.88
CA ARG A 148 15.90 -6.94 9.22
C ARG A 148 16.77 -7.70 8.23
N SER A 149 16.30 -8.86 7.76
CA SER A 149 17.01 -9.66 6.75
C SER A 149 16.98 -8.98 5.38
N TRP A 150 15.86 -8.36 5.03
CA TRP A 150 15.71 -7.57 3.81
C TRP A 150 16.61 -6.34 3.81
N MET A 151 16.68 -5.59 4.91
CA MET A 151 17.55 -4.42 5.04
C MET A 151 19.02 -4.76 4.76
N ARG A 152 19.51 -5.89 5.29
CA ARG A 152 20.90 -6.35 5.13
C ARG A 152 21.23 -6.91 3.74
N ASP A 153 20.23 -7.35 2.97
CA ASP A 153 20.48 -7.92 1.64
C ASP A 153 20.82 -6.84 0.61
N LYS A 154 22.09 -6.76 0.20
CA LYS A 154 22.53 -5.80 -0.83
C LYS A 154 22.19 -6.23 -2.27
N LYS A 155 21.79 -7.49 -2.48
CA LYS A 155 21.47 -8.06 -3.79
C LYS A 155 19.99 -7.97 -4.15
N LYS A 156 19.13 -7.49 -3.23
CA LYS A 156 17.71 -7.28 -3.49
C LYS A 156 17.50 -6.21 -4.57
N THR A 157 16.54 -6.43 -5.47
CA THR A 157 16.25 -5.52 -6.58
C THR A 157 14.75 -5.25 -6.71
N GLY A 158 14.39 -4.12 -7.31
CA GLY A 158 13.00 -3.78 -7.62
C GLY A 158 12.21 -3.24 -6.43
N TYR A 159 12.88 -2.95 -5.30
CA TYR A 159 12.30 -2.30 -4.14
C TYR A 159 12.64 -0.82 -4.09
N GLY A 160 11.67 -0.01 -3.71
CA GLY A 160 11.83 1.44 -3.57
C GLY A 160 12.47 1.85 -2.24
N LYS A 161 12.90 3.11 -2.16
CA LYS A 161 13.34 3.75 -0.91
C LYS A 161 12.24 3.77 0.15
N TYR A 162 10.97 3.90 -0.26
CA TYR A 162 9.84 4.01 0.66
C TYR A 162 9.70 2.79 1.57
N ALA A 163 9.98 1.59 1.05
CA ALA A 163 9.99 0.33 1.80
C ALA A 163 11.03 0.30 2.94
N ARG A 164 11.95 1.27 3.03
CA ARG A 164 12.95 1.37 4.12
C ARG A 164 12.53 2.28 5.25
N THR A 165 11.41 2.99 5.11
CA THR A 165 10.99 4.03 6.06
C THR A 165 10.71 3.42 7.43
N ASN A 166 9.95 2.34 7.47
CA ASN A 166 9.67 1.55 8.68
C ASN A 166 9.20 0.14 8.26
N VAL A 167 8.93 -0.74 9.24
CA VAL A 167 8.51 -2.12 8.96
C VAL A 167 7.10 -2.22 8.36
N SER A 168 6.20 -1.27 8.64
CA SER A 168 4.87 -1.20 8.03
C SER A 168 4.98 -0.87 6.53
N GLU A 169 5.78 0.13 6.15
CA GLU A 169 6.02 0.45 4.74
C GLU A 169 6.75 -0.66 4.01
N PHE A 170 7.72 -1.29 4.67
CA PHE A 170 8.35 -2.50 4.15
C PHE A 170 7.31 -3.58 3.82
N TRP A 171 6.39 -3.84 4.74
CA TRP A 171 5.33 -4.82 4.57
C TRP A 171 4.45 -4.44 3.37
N ALA A 172 3.92 -3.21 3.35
CA ALA A 172 3.01 -2.76 2.32
C ALA A 172 3.63 -2.78 0.91
N GLU A 173 4.86 -2.30 0.78
CA GLU A 173 5.61 -2.30 -0.48
C GLU A 173 5.95 -3.73 -0.94
N THR A 174 6.34 -4.61 -0.01
CA THR A 174 6.69 -6.00 -0.35
C THR A 174 5.47 -6.83 -0.72
N VAL A 175 4.34 -6.62 -0.04
CA VAL A 175 3.05 -7.21 -0.41
C VAL A 175 2.64 -6.73 -1.80
N THR A 176 2.75 -5.43 -2.07
CA THR A 176 2.41 -4.85 -3.38
C THR A 176 3.22 -5.49 -4.51
N LYS A 177 4.53 -5.71 -4.28
CA LYS A 177 5.37 -6.49 -5.21
C LYS A 177 4.97 -7.96 -5.28
N ALA A 178 4.55 -8.59 -4.19
CA ALA A 178 4.14 -9.98 -4.18
C ALA A 178 2.86 -10.22 -5.01
N VAL A 179 1.98 -9.22 -5.08
CA VAL A 179 0.73 -9.27 -5.84
C VAL A 179 0.94 -8.90 -7.32
N HIS A 180 1.76 -7.88 -7.61
CA HIS A 180 1.83 -7.30 -8.97
C HIS A 180 3.22 -7.28 -9.62
N GLY A 181 4.27 -7.64 -8.89
CA GLY A 181 5.66 -7.52 -9.34
C GLY A 181 6.34 -8.87 -9.58
N LYS A 182 7.64 -8.80 -9.88
CA LYS A 182 8.48 -9.99 -10.05
C LYS A 182 8.69 -10.69 -8.70
N SER A 183 8.45 -12.00 -8.68
CA SER A 183 8.64 -12.82 -7.49
C SER A 183 10.11 -12.94 -7.10
N ASP A 184 10.35 -13.09 -5.81
CA ASP A 184 11.64 -13.34 -5.18
C ASP A 184 11.44 -14.05 -3.82
N LYS A 185 12.50 -14.18 -3.03
CA LYS A 185 12.42 -14.81 -1.70
C LYS A 185 11.55 -14.03 -0.69
N TYR A 186 11.49 -12.70 -0.77
CA TYR A 186 10.76 -11.86 0.19
C TYR A 186 9.26 -11.87 -0.10
N THR A 187 8.89 -11.71 -1.36
CA THR A 187 7.49 -11.80 -1.81
C THR A 187 6.88 -13.17 -1.50
N ARG A 188 7.64 -14.26 -1.68
CA ARG A 188 7.23 -15.61 -1.27
C ARG A 188 7.04 -15.71 0.25
N ARG A 189 7.95 -15.14 1.03
CA ARG A 189 7.85 -15.17 2.50
C ARG A 189 6.66 -14.37 3.02
N VAL A 190 6.36 -13.22 2.43
CA VAL A 190 5.16 -12.43 2.73
C VAL A 190 3.89 -13.24 2.50
N LYS A 191 3.74 -13.90 1.35
CA LYS A 191 2.59 -14.79 1.08
C LYS A 191 2.48 -15.91 2.11
N ALA A 192 3.61 -16.52 2.49
CA ALA A 192 3.64 -17.56 3.51
C ALA A 192 3.20 -17.04 4.89
N ILE A 193 3.61 -15.82 5.27
CA ILE A 193 3.19 -15.16 6.52
C ILE A 193 1.67 -14.90 6.49
N CYS A 194 1.14 -14.31 5.42
CA CYS A 194 -0.31 -14.08 5.26
C CYS A 194 -1.10 -15.38 5.46
N LYS A 195 -0.69 -16.46 4.77
CA LYS A 195 -1.33 -17.77 4.88
C LYS A 195 -1.23 -18.37 6.28
N LYS A 196 -0.03 -18.32 6.90
CA LYS A 196 0.23 -18.91 8.21
C LYS A 196 -0.62 -18.26 9.31
N TYR A 197 -0.70 -16.94 9.30
CA TYR A 197 -1.35 -16.17 10.36
C TYR A 197 -2.79 -15.77 10.02
N LYS A 198 -3.31 -16.17 8.85
CA LYS A 198 -4.66 -15.81 8.39
C LYS A 198 -4.89 -14.29 8.52
N LEU A 199 -3.94 -13.52 8.00
CA LEU A 199 -4.00 -12.06 7.98
C LEU A 199 -5.10 -11.54 7.05
#